data_AF-F3GCC1-F1
#
_entry.id   AF-F3GCC1-F1
#
_cell.length_a   1.000
_cell.length_b   1.000
_cell.length_c   1.000
_cell.angle_alpha   90.00
_cell.angle_beta   90.00
_cell.angle_gamma   90.00
#
_symmetry.space_group_name_H-M   'P 1'
#
loop_
_entity.id
_entity.type
_entity.pdbx_description
1 polymer ?
#
loop_
_entity_poly.entity_id
_entity_poly.type
_entity_poly.pdbx_seq_one_letter_code
_entity_poly.pdbx_strand_id
1 'polypeptide(L)'
;MSERVMSIIESMVPASEVYSIDEAFAGLTGVPGDLTAFGRRIRANILKCTGIPVGVGIGPTKTLAKLANHTAKRLLSYTSGAVDICDLHNRNWVLRNTAVSEVWGVGKKMNAHLEAMNIRTAMDLATADPRTLRERFSVVIEKTARELAGTSCLELGEAAPPKQEICCSRMFGKRLTTIQPIKEAVATYTQRAAEKLRSQNSLCKKIRVSIR
;
A
#
# COMPACT_ATOMS: atom_id res chain seq x y z
N MET A 1 -12.94 -5.35 -13.66
CA MET A 1 -13.67 -4.81 -12.48
C MET A 1 -12.79 -3.84 -11.69
N SER A 2 -11.56 -4.22 -11.32
CA SER A 2 -10.54 -3.30 -10.77
C SER A 2 -10.28 -2.07 -11.67
N GLU A 3 -10.07 -2.28 -12.98
CA GLU A 3 -9.85 -1.19 -13.95
C GLU A 3 -10.94 -0.12 -13.90
N ARG A 4 -12.21 -0.51 -13.75
CA ARG A 4 -13.34 0.44 -13.68
C ARG A 4 -13.29 1.33 -12.45
N VAL A 5 -12.84 0.81 -11.30
CA VAL A 5 -12.62 1.62 -10.09
C VAL A 5 -11.51 2.63 -10.34
N MET A 6 -10.40 2.19 -10.94
CA MET A 6 -9.25 3.06 -11.22
C MET A 6 -9.61 4.19 -12.21
N SER A 7 -10.34 3.88 -13.29
CA SER A 7 -10.78 4.90 -14.25
C SER A 7 -11.72 5.95 -13.64
N ILE A 8 -12.58 5.56 -12.69
CA ILE A 8 -13.42 6.52 -11.97
C ILE A 8 -12.56 7.45 -11.13
N ILE A 9 -11.58 6.93 -10.40
CA ILE A 9 -10.67 7.75 -9.59
C ILE A 9 -9.93 8.73 -10.49
N GLU A 10 -9.30 8.24 -11.56
CA GLU A 10 -8.53 9.02 -12.53
C GLU A 10 -9.36 10.17 -13.13
N SER A 11 -10.63 9.93 -13.46
CA SER A 11 -11.52 10.98 -13.99
C SER A 11 -11.86 12.11 -13.00
N MET A 12 -11.65 11.89 -11.71
CA MET A 12 -12.08 12.81 -10.65
C MET A 12 -10.91 13.60 -10.05
N VAL A 13 -9.66 13.19 -10.28
CA VAL A 13 -8.48 13.75 -9.60
C VAL A 13 -7.44 14.24 -10.62
N PRO A 14 -6.64 15.28 -10.29
CA PRO A 14 -5.58 15.77 -11.18
C PRO A 14 -4.52 14.72 -11.56
N ALA A 15 -4.20 13.81 -10.64
CA ALA A 15 -3.22 12.76 -10.86
C ALA A 15 -3.57 11.53 -10.03
N SER A 16 -3.34 10.32 -10.57
CA SER A 16 -3.52 9.07 -9.84
C SER A 16 -2.42 8.07 -10.16
N GLU A 17 -2.08 7.24 -9.18
CA GLU A 17 -1.08 6.18 -9.28
C GLU A 17 -1.69 4.87 -8.75
N VAL A 18 -1.75 3.85 -9.61
CA VAL A 18 -2.24 2.52 -9.22
C VAL A 18 -1.17 1.82 -8.40
N TYR A 19 -1.46 1.54 -7.12
CA TYR A 19 -0.54 0.88 -6.20
C TYR A 19 -0.71 -0.65 -6.19
N SER A 20 -1.95 -1.11 -6.26
CA SER A 20 -2.33 -2.53 -6.35
C SER A 20 -3.60 -2.70 -7.17
N ILE A 21 -4.11 -3.93 -7.28
CA ILE A 21 -5.38 -4.21 -7.96
C ILE A 21 -6.58 -3.51 -7.30
N ASP A 22 -6.49 -3.19 -6.01
CA ASP A 22 -7.57 -2.67 -5.17
C ASP A 22 -7.23 -1.33 -4.51
N GLU A 23 -6.05 -0.77 -4.77
CA GLU A 23 -5.60 0.47 -4.16
C GLU A 23 -4.93 1.41 -5.17
N ALA A 24 -5.25 2.69 -5.06
CA ALA A 24 -4.61 3.78 -5.79
C ALA A 24 -4.29 4.93 -4.83
N PHE A 25 -3.22 5.65 -5.16
CA PHE A 25 -2.95 6.97 -4.61
C PHE A 25 -3.49 8.03 -5.58
N ALA A 26 -4.03 9.12 -5.03
CA ALA A 26 -4.53 10.24 -5.81
C ALA A 26 -3.88 11.54 -5.32
N GLY A 27 -3.36 12.33 -6.25
CA GLY A 27 -2.89 13.68 -6.00
C GLY A 27 -4.07 14.63 -5.93
N LEU A 28 -4.20 15.34 -4.81
CA LEU A 28 -5.28 16.31 -4.58
C LEU A 28 -4.78 17.77 -4.60
N THR A 29 -3.52 18.00 -4.97
CA THR A 29 -2.94 19.34 -5.10
C THR A 29 -3.75 20.16 -6.09
N GLY A 30 -4.21 21.34 -5.67
CA GLY A 30 -5.04 22.22 -6.51
C GLY A 30 -6.53 21.89 -6.53
N VAL A 31 -6.99 20.84 -5.83
CA VAL A 31 -8.43 20.57 -5.66
C VAL A 31 -9.00 21.56 -4.63
N PRO A 32 -9.98 22.40 -5.01
CA PRO A 32 -10.56 23.38 -4.09
C PRO A 32 -11.59 22.74 -3.15
N GLY A 33 -11.79 23.38 -1.99
CA GLY A 33 -12.87 23.05 -1.06
C GLY A 33 -12.51 21.98 -0.02
N ASP A 34 -13.55 21.41 0.60
CA ASP A 34 -13.41 20.39 1.64
C ASP A 34 -12.99 19.04 1.03
N LEU A 35 -11.76 18.62 1.32
CA LEU A 35 -11.18 17.36 0.88
C LEU A 35 -11.93 16.15 1.45
N THR A 36 -12.49 16.25 2.66
CA THR A 36 -13.30 15.17 3.26
C THR A 36 -14.58 14.96 2.47
N ALA A 37 -15.30 16.04 2.15
CA ALA A 37 -16.47 15.98 1.27
C ALA A 37 -16.12 15.44 -0.12
N PHE A 38 -14.98 15.86 -0.68
CA PHE A 38 -14.46 15.35 -1.94
C PHE A 38 -14.20 13.83 -1.89
N GLY A 39 -13.54 13.33 -0.84
CA GLY A 39 -13.30 11.90 -0.64
C GLY A 39 -14.59 11.10 -0.51
N ARG A 40 -15.59 11.61 0.21
CA ARG A 40 -16.93 11.00 0.29
C ARG A 40 -17.62 10.93 -1.07
N ARG A 41 -17.46 11.96 -1.91
CA ARG A 41 -17.99 11.98 -3.29
C ARG A 41 -17.35 10.92 -4.17
N ILE A 42 -16.01 10.76 -4.12
CA ILE A 42 -15.31 9.68 -4.84
C ILE A 42 -15.87 8.32 -4.41
N ARG A 43 -15.95 8.08 -3.10
CA ARG A 43 -16.48 6.83 -2.54
C ARG A 43 -17.90 6.53 -3.02
N ALA A 44 -18.80 7.53 -2.97
CA ALA A 44 -20.18 7.38 -3.41
C ALA A 44 -20.28 7.08 -4.91
N ASN A 45 -19.45 7.72 -5.73
CA ASN A 45 -19.43 7.50 -7.17
C ASN A 45 -18.95 6.08 -7.51
N ILE A 46 -17.86 5.63 -6.88
CA ILE A 46 -17.34 4.26 -7.05
C ILE A 46 -18.41 3.23 -6.64
N LEU A 47 -19.05 3.43 -5.49
CA LEU A 47 -20.11 2.53 -5.01
C LEU A 47 -21.28 2.48 -5.99
N LYS A 48 -21.75 3.63 -6.48
CA LYS A 48 -22.85 3.72 -7.44
C LYS A 48 -22.52 3.04 -8.77
N CYS A 49 -21.30 3.20 -9.28
CA CYS A 49 -20.91 2.71 -10.59
C CYS A 49 -20.42 1.26 -10.60
N THR A 50 -19.90 0.75 -9.48
CA THR A 50 -19.27 -0.58 -9.42
C THR A 50 -19.89 -1.53 -8.40
N GLY A 51 -20.67 -1.02 -7.44
CA GLY A 51 -21.20 -1.78 -6.31
C GLY A 51 -20.16 -2.11 -5.24
N ILE A 52 -18.91 -1.63 -5.37
CA ILE A 52 -17.81 -1.96 -4.47
C ILE A 52 -17.63 -0.84 -3.44
N PRO A 53 -17.70 -1.13 -2.12
CA PRO A 53 -17.38 -0.15 -1.10
C PRO A 53 -15.88 0.09 -1.01
N VAL A 54 -15.48 1.36 -0.92
CA VAL A 54 -14.08 1.76 -0.75
C VAL A 54 -13.92 2.64 0.49
N GLY A 55 -12.69 2.72 1.01
CA GLY A 55 -12.29 3.67 2.04
C GLY A 55 -11.36 4.73 1.44
N VAL A 56 -11.46 5.97 1.93
CA VAL A 56 -10.63 7.08 1.48
C VAL A 56 -9.87 7.67 2.67
N GLY A 57 -8.55 7.76 2.54
CA GLY A 57 -7.68 8.43 3.50
C GLY A 57 -6.95 9.57 2.82
N ILE A 58 -6.95 10.75 3.45
CA ILE A 58 -6.34 11.96 2.94
C ILE A 58 -5.26 12.40 3.93
N GLY A 59 -4.07 12.68 3.41
CA GLY A 59 -2.95 13.16 4.20
C GLY A 59 -1.87 13.75 3.28
N PRO A 60 -0.91 14.50 3.84
CA PRO A 60 0.10 15.21 3.05
C PRO A 60 1.19 14.30 2.47
N THR A 61 1.29 13.06 2.94
CA THR A 61 2.26 12.06 2.50
C THR A 61 1.56 10.74 2.19
N LYS A 62 2.15 9.88 1.35
CA LYS A 62 1.55 8.57 1.00
C LYS A 62 1.33 7.71 2.25
N THR A 63 2.29 7.75 3.17
CA THR A 63 2.19 7.00 4.43
C THR A 63 1.07 7.52 5.33
N LEU A 64 0.92 8.83 5.44
CA LEU A 64 -0.19 9.42 6.20
C LEU A 64 -1.55 9.14 5.54
N ALA A 65 -1.65 9.20 4.22
CA ALA A 65 -2.88 8.85 3.51
C ALA A 65 -3.27 7.36 3.74
N LYS A 66 -2.30 6.45 3.76
CA LYS A 66 -2.53 5.02 4.12
C LYS A 66 -3.01 4.88 5.57
N LEU A 67 -2.40 5.61 6.50
CA LEU A 67 -2.79 5.60 7.91
C LEU A 67 -4.20 6.17 8.13
N ALA A 68 -4.54 7.24 7.41
CA ALA A 68 -5.88 7.82 7.41
C ALA A 68 -6.91 6.82 6.87
N ASN A 69 -6.60 6.11 5.78
CA ASN A 69 -7.50 5.10 5.22
C ASN A 69 -7.71 3.92 6.17
N HIS A 70 -6.66 3.47 6.86
CA HIS A 70 -6.77 2.48 7.93
C HIS A 70 -7.76 2.97 9.02
N THR A 71 -7.62 4.23 9.45
CA THR A 71 -8.51 4.84 10.44
C THR A 71 -9.96 4.94 9.94
N ALA A 72 -10.15 5.32 8.66
CA ALA A 72 -11.47 5.40 8.02
C ALA A 72 -12.20 4.05 8.01
N LYS A 73 -11.46 2.96 7.77
CA LYS A 73 -12.01 1.60 7.82
C LYS A 73 -12.31 1.16 9.25
N ARG A 74 -11.44 1.46 10.21
CA ARG A 74 -11.59 1.08 11.62
C ARG A 74 -12.76 1.80 12.30
N LEU A 75 -12.97 3.07 11.98
CA LEU A 75 -13.99 3.94 12.57
C LEU A 75 -15.09 4.27 11.57
N LEU A 76 -15.51 3.29 10.77
CA LEU A 76 -16.42 3.49 9.65
C LEU A 76 -17.73 4.19 10.07
N SER A 77 -18.28 3.83 11.24
CA SER A 77 -19.51 4.42 11.80
C SER A 77 -19.39 5.92 12.11
N TYR A 78 -18.20 6.40 12.45
CA TYR A 78 -17.96 7.80 12.83
C TYR A 78 -17.44 8.65 11.66
N THR A 79 -16.71 8.02 10.74
CA THR A 79 -15.98 8.72 9.67
C THR A 79 -16.76 8.76 8.35
N SER A 80 -17.79 7.91 8.22
CA SER A 80 -18.49 7.67 6.95
C SER A 80 -17.56 7.18 5.83
N GLY A 81 -16.42 6.55 6.19
CA GLY A 81 -15.48 5.94 5.26
C GLY A 81 -14.51 6.91 4.57
N ALA A 82 -14.42 8.16 5.04
CA ALA A 82 -13.41 9.13 4.61
C ALA A 82 -12.80 9.83 5.84
N VAL A 83 -11.46 9.89 5.90
CA VAL A 83 -10.72 10.58 6.97
C VAL A 83 -9.66 11.48 6.35
N ASP A 84 -9.63 12.72 6.81
CA ASP A 84 -8.60 13.71 6.47
C ASP A 84 -7.74 14.01 7.70
N ILE A 85 -6.42 13.88 7.55
CA ILE A 85 -5.42 14.19 8.57
C ILE A 85 -4.37 15.21 8.07
N CYS A 86 -4.76 16.07 7.13
CA CYS A 86 -3.92 17.18 6.70
C CYS A 86 -3.62 18.14 7.86
N ASP A 87 -4.58 18.40 8.75
CA ASP A 87 -4.36 19.20 9.95
C ASP A 87 -3.59 18.43 11.04
N LEU A 88 -2.81 19.16 11.84
CA LEU A 88 -1.96 18.57 12.87
C LEU A 88 -2.78 17.96 14.03
N HIS A 89 -3.97 18.47 14.32
CA HIS A 89 -4.78 17.99 15.44
C HIS A 89 -5.27 16.56 15.17
N ASN A 90 -5.97 16.35 14.06
CA ASN A 90 -6.46 15.05 13.63
C ASN A 90 -5.31 14.08 13.36
N ARG A 91 -4.22 14.56 12.73
CA ARG A 91 -3.01 13.74 12.52
C ARG A 91 -2.44 13.21 13.82
N ASN A 92 -2.22 14.08 14.82
CA ASN A 92 -1.67 13.68 16.10
C ASN A 92 -2.59 12.71 16.83
N TRP A 93 -3.90 12.90 16.73
CA TRP A 93 -4.86 11.96 17.28
C TRP A 93 -4.74 10.58 16.62
N VAL A 94 -4.71 10.52 15.29
CA VAL A 94 -4.57 9.25 14.55
C VAL A 94 -3.24 8.56 14.86
N LEU A 95 -2.14 9.30 14.89
CA LEU A 95 -0.80 8.77 15.20
C LEU A 95 -0.72 8.14 16.60
N ARG A 96 -1.32 8.79 17.61
CA ARG A 96 -1.33 8.27 18.99
C ARG A 96 -2.23 7.05 19.16
N ASN A 97 -3.33 6.98 18.40
CA ASN A 97 -4.33 5.92 18.49
C ASN A 97 -4.10 4.77 17.50
N THR A 98 -2.92 4.70 16.88
CA THR A 98 -2.58 3.64 15.93
C THR A 98 -1.30 2.95 16.36
N ALA A 99 -1.35 1.63 16.50
CA ALA A 99 -0.18 0.82 16.80
C ALA A 99 0.83 0.89 15.65
N VAL A 100 2.11 0.80 15.99
CA VAL A 100 3.18 0.85 14.98
C VAL A 100 3.11 -0.33 13.99
N SER A 101 2.54 -1.46 14.42
CA SER A 101 2.27 -2.64 13.58
C SER A 101 1.32 -2.37 12.41
N GLU A 102 0.46 -1.36 12.52
CA GLU A 102 -0.52 -0.99 11.49
C GLU A 102 0.04 0.05 10.49
N VAL A 103 1.26 0.55 10.73
CA VAL A 103 1.91 1.51 9.84
C VAL A 103 2.34 0.80 8.55
N TRP A 104 1.99 1.41 7.42
CA TRP A 104 2.39 0.92 6.11
C TRP A 104 3.92 0.81 5.99
N GLY A 105 4.40 -0.39 5.68
CA GLY A 105 5.84 -0.70 5.61
C GLY A 105 6.41 -1.39 6.86
N VAL A 106 5.67 -1.44 7.97
CA VAL A 106 6.10 -2.14 9.19
C VAL A 106 5.55 -3.58 9.21
N GLY A 107 6.43 -4.55 8.98
CA GLY A 107 6.09 -5.98 9.07
C GLY A 107 6.28 -6.56 10.48
N LYS A 108 5.80 -7.79 10.71
CA LYS A 108 5.87 -8.48 12.02
C LYS A 108 7.27 -8.48 12.68
N LYS A 109 8.32 -8.75 11.89
CA LYS A 109 9.70 -8.75 12.39
C LYS A 109 10.16 -7.34 12.81
N MET A 110 9.80 -6.34 12.00
CA MET A 110 10.13 -4.95 12.30
C MET A 110 9.38 -4.46 13.54
N ASN A 111 8.11 -4.84 13.68
CA ASN A 111 7.32 -4.53 14.86
C ASN A 111 8.00 -5.01 16.15
N ALA A 112 8.49 -6.25 16.19
CA ALA A 112 9.20 -6.77 17.37
C ALA A 112 10.48 -5.96 17.69
N HIS A 113 11.21 -5.50 16.67
CA HIS A 113 12.39 -4.66 16.86
C HIS A 113 12.03 -3.26 17.38
N LEU A 114 10.96 -2.66 16.86
CA LEU A 114 10.47 -1.34 17.30
C LEU A 114 9.92 -1.40 18.73
N GLU A 115 9.17 -2.44 19.07
CA GLU A 115 8.69 -2.67 20.44
C GLU A 115 9.84 -2.81 21.44
N ALA A 116 10.94 -3.49 21.06
CA ALA A 116 12.14 -3.58 21.88
C ALA A 116 12.83 -2.22 22.13
N MET A 117 12.57 -1.23 21.28
CA MET A 117 13.00 0.17 21.44
C MET A 117 11.95 1.04 22.14
N ASN A 118 10.88 0.46 22.71
CA ASN A 118 9.71 1.15 23.25
C ASN A 118 8.93 2.00 22.23
N ILE A 119 9.09 1.74 20.94
CA ILE A 119 8.29 2.36 19.88
C ILE A 119 7.06 1.49 19.65
N ARG A 120 5.89 1.91 20.15
CA ARG A 120 4.65 1.10 20.12
C ARG A 120 3.55 1.71 19.27
N THR A 121 3.54 3.02 19.12
CA THR A 121 2.54 3.76 18.34
C THR A 121 3.14 4.38 17.08
N ALA A 122 2.29 4.74 16.12
CA ALA A 122 2.71 5.51 14.95
C ALA A 122 3.28 6.88 15.36
N MET A 123 2.81 7.46 16.46
CA MET A 123 3.39 8.68 17.06
C MET A 123 4.83 8.45 17.51
N ASP A 124 5.11 7.36 18.23
CA ASP A 124 6.47 7.05 18.70
C ASP A 124 7.44 6.89 17.52
N LEU A 125 6.97 6.28 16.42
CA LEU A 125 7.77 6.14 15.21
C LEU A 125 7.99 7.48 14.50
N ALA A 126 6.98 8.37 14.49
CA ALA A 126 7.07 9.69 13.89
C ALA A 126 8.02 10.63 14.65
N THR A 127 8.16 10.45 15.96
CA THR A 127 9.03 11.26 16.84
C THR A 127 10.41 10.66 17.05
N ALA A 128 10.63 9.40 16.67
CA ALA A 128 11.93 8.75 16.76
C ALA A 128 12.99 9.43 15.86
N ASP A 129 14.24 9.44 16.32
CA ASP A 129 15.35 10.02 15.56
C ASP A 129 15.56 9.28 14.23
N PRO A 130 15.39 9.95 13.07
CA PRO A 130 15.52 9.31 11.75
C PRO A 130 16.91 8.71 11.51
N ARG A 131 17.97 9.32 12.06
CA ARG A 131 19.34 8.83 11.90
C ARG A 131 19.52 7.48 12.59
N THR A 132 19.05 7.38 13.84
CA THR A 132 19.05 6.12 14.60
C THR A 132 18.26 5.02 13.88
N LEU A 133 17.08 5.34 13.32
CA LEU A 133 16.27 4.38 12.56
C LEU A 133 16.99 3.88 11.30
N ARG A 134 17.71 4.76 10.60
CA ARG A 134 18.51 4.41 9.42
C ARG A 134 19.65 3.47 9.79
N GLU A 135 20.42 3.83 10.81
CA GLU A 135 21.61 3.09 11.23
C GLU A 135 21.27 1.70 11.78
N ARG A 136 20.16 1.58 12.51
CA ARG A 136 19.73 0.29 13.11
C ARG A 136 18.94 -0.60 12.17
N PHE A 137 18.16 -0.03 11.25
CA PHE A 137 17.21 -0.78 10.44
C PHE A 137 17.44 -0.60 8.95
N SER A 138 16.98 0.51 8.39
CA SER A 138 17.08 0.79 6.95
C SER A 138 16.63 2.21 6.63
N VAL A 139 17.02 2.68 5.43
CA VAL A 139 16.51 3.92 4.82
C VAL A 139 14.98 3.87 4.64
N VAL A 140 14.38 2.69 4.48
CA VAL A 140 12.93 2.57 4.32
C VAL A 140 12.20 2.98 5.58
N ILE A 141 12.64 2.50 6.76
CA ILE A 141 12.03 2.86 8.05
C ILE A 141 12.29 4.33 8.39
N GLU A 142 13.47 4.85 8.08
CA GLU A 142 13.76 6.30 8.17
C GLU A 142 12.76 7.12 7.36
N LYS A 143 12.53 6.76 6.09
CA LYS A 143 11.55 7.43 5.21
C LYS A 143 10.13 7.32 5.76
N THR A 144 9.72 6.15 6.27
CA THR A 144 8.40 5.97 6.89
C THR A 144 8.21 6.89 8.09
N ALA A 145 9.21 7.01 8.98
CA ALA A 145 9.14 7.93 10.12
C ALA A 145 9.01 9.40 9.68
N ARG A 146 9.82 9.82 8.69
CA ARG A 146 9.73 11.18 8.11
C ARG A 146 8.38 11.45 7.46
N GLU A 147 7.84 10.47 6.73
CA GLU A 147 6.52 10.58 6.11
C GLU A 147 5.41 10.73 7.16
N LEU A 148 5.47 10.01 8.28
CA LEU A 148 4.53 10.15 9.40
C LEU A 148 4.67 11.52 10.10
N ALA A 149 5.89 12.06 10.19
CA ALA A 149 6.14 13.41 10.65
C ALA A 149 5.66 14.49 9.66
N GLY A 150 5.24 14.10 8.44
CA GLY A 150 4.70 14.99 7.41
C GLY A 150 5.71 15.44 6.35
N THR A 151 6.93 14.91 6.36
CA THR A 151 7.93 15.18 5.32
C THR A 151 7.81 14.16 4.19
N SER A 152 7.41 14.60 3.00
CA SER A 152 7.24 13.68 1.87
C SER A 152 8.59 13.11 1.40
N CYS A 153 8.67 11.78 1.35
CA CYS A 153 9.82 10.99 0.91
C CYS A 153 9.46 10.00 -0.23
N LEU A 154 8.17 9.88 -0.55
CA LEU A 154 7.59 8.98 -1.55
C LEU A 154 6.68 9.79 -2.49
N GLU A 155 7.24 10.31 -3.58
CA GLU A 155 6.48 11.17 -4.50
C GLU A 155 5.47 10.38 -5.35
N LEU A 156 4.42 11.08 -5.79
CA LEU A 156 3.45 10.55 -6.76
C LEU A 156 4.09 10.47 -8.14
N GLY A 157 3.99 9.31 -8.80
CA GLY A 157 4.51 9.12 -10.15
C GLY A 157 5.96 8.62 -10.22
N GLU A 158 6.61 8.27 -9.11
CA GLU A 158 7.77 7.39 -9.17
C GLU A 158 7.33 6.04 -9.74
N ALA A 159 7.65 5.79 -11.01
CA ALA A 159 7.40 4.51 -11.63
C ALA A 159 8.09 3.44 -10.78
N ALA A 160 7.31 2.51 -10.23
CA ALA A 160 7.86 1.38 -9.51
C ALA A 160 8.90 0.72 -10.41
N PRO A 161 10.14 0.50 -9.93
CA PRO A 161 11.17 -0.08 -10.77
C PRO A 161 10.66 -1.39 -11.34
N PRO A 162 11.03 -1.73 -12.59
CA PRO A 162 10.61 -2.97 -13.21
C PRO A 162 10.88 -4.13 -12.24
N LYS A 163 9.88 -5.00 -12.06
CA LYS A 163 9.97 -6.14 -11.14
C LYS A 163 11.26 -6.90 -11.41
N GLN A 164 12.13 -6.98 -10.41
CA GLN A 164 13.38 -7.72 -10.49
C GLN A 164 13.17 -9.24 -10.39
N GLU A 165 11.99 -9.66 -9.93
CA GLU A 165 11.59 -11.06 -9.86
C GLU A 165 10.21 -11.26 -10.49
N ILE A 166 10.08 -12.27 -11.34
CA ILE A 166 8.81 -12.71 -11.92
C ILE A 166 8.46 -14.06 -11.33
N CYS A 167 7.39 -14.09 -10.53
CA CYS A 167 6.90 -15.31 -9.90
C CYS A 167 5.52 -15.69 -10.47
N CYS A 168 5.37 -16.98 -10.76
CA CYS A 168 4.11 -17.64 -11.08
C CYS A 168 3.96 -18.84 -10.15
N SER A 169 3.23 -18.67 -9.05
CA SER A 169 2.97 -19.72 -8.07
C SER A 169 1.47 -19.95 -7.92
N ARG A 170 1.06 -21.20 -7.75
CA ARG A 170 -0.30 -21.58 -7.37
C ARG A 170 -0.25 -22.72 -6.37
N MET A 171 -1.29 -22.82 -5.55
CA MET A 171 -1.49 -23.97 -4.67
C MET A 171 -2.20 -25.09 -5.43
N PHE A 172 -1.80 -26.33 -5.18
CA PHE A 172 -2.57 -27.48 -5.62
C PHE A 172 -3.80 -27.64 -4.71
N GLY A 173 -4.97 -27.93 -5.29
CA GLY A 173 -6.20 -28.12 -4.50
C GLY A 173 -6.19 -29.37 -3.61
N LYS A 174 -5.28 -30.31 -3.88
CA LYS A 174 -5.03 -31.50 -3.06
C LYS A 174 -3.54 -31.81 -3.04
N ARG A 175 -3.08 -32.51 -2.00
CA ARG A 175 -1.71 -33.02 -1.94
C ARG A 175 -1.46 -33.98 -3.11
N LEU A 176 -0.40 -33.72 -3.86
CA LEU A 176 0.05 -34.58 -4.93
C LEU A 176 1.10 -35.56 -4.39
N THR A 177 0.99 -36.82 -4.83
CA THR A 177 1.93 -37.90 -4.48
C THR A 177 2.71 -38.41 -5.68
N THR A 178 2.37 -37.95 -6.89
CA THR A 178 3.00 -38.37 -8.14
C THR A 178 3.66 -37.18 -8.83
N ILE A 179 4.73 -37.45 -9.59
CA ILE A 179 5.54 -36.42 -10.25
C ILE A 179 4.88 -35.83 -11.51
N GLN A 180 3.97 -36.55 -12.16
CA GLN A 180 3.42 -36.12 -13.46
C GLN A 180 2.64 -34.80 -13.39
N PRO A 181 1.69 -34.61 -12.46
CA PRO A 181 0.96 -33.33 -12.36
C PRO A 181 1.88 -32.18 -11.94
N ILE A 182 2.98 -32.48 -11.24
CA ILE A 182 4.00 -31.49 -10.87
C ILE A 182 4.75 -31.02 -12.11
N LYS A 183 5.15 -31.94 -13.01
CA LYS A 183 5.81 -31.60 -14.29
C LYS A 183 4.93 -30.69 -15.15
N GLU A 184 3.66 -31.04 -15.30
CA GLU A 184 2.67 -30.24 -16.06
C GLU A 184 2.50 -28.84 -15.47
N ALA A 185 2.39 -28.74 -14.15
CA ALA A 185 2.30 -27.46 -13.46
C ALA A 185 3.56 -26.61 -13.65
N VAL A 186 4.75 -27.20 -13.50
CA VAL A 186 6.03 -26.50 -13.71
C VAL A 186 6.12 -25.98 -15.15
N ALA A 187 5.79 -26.79 -16.15
CA ALA A 187 5.80 -26.37 -17.55
C ALA A 187 4.84 -25.18 -17.77
N THR A 188 3.60 -25.30 -17.27
CA THR A 188 2.58 -24.25 -17.39
C THR A 188 3.01 -22.95 -16.71
N TYR A 189 3.54 -23.02 -15.48
CA TYR A 189 3.93 -21.83 -14.73
C TYR A 189 5.19 -21.19 -15.30
N THR A 190 6.11 -21.99 -15.84
CA THR A 190 7.29 -21.49 -16.56
C THR A 190 6.88 -20.74 -17.82
N GLN A 191 5.95 -21.28 -18.61
CA GLN A 191 5.41 -20.59 -19.79
C GLN A 191 4.77 -19.24 -19.39
N ARG A 192 3.92 -19.22 -18.36
CA ARG A 192 3.31 -17.97 -17.87
C ARG A 192 4.34 -16.97 -17.36
N ALA A 193 5.40 -17.42 -16.69
CA ALA A 193 6.49 -16.55 -16.27
C ALA A 193 7.25 -15.98 -17.47
N ALA A 194 7.47 -16.77 -18.52
CA ALA A 194 8.11 -16.32 -19.76
C ALA A 194 7.26 -15.33 -20.56
N GLU A 195 5.93 -15.49 -20.58
CA GLU A 195 4.99 -14.50 -21.14
C GLU A 195 5.14 -13.15 -20.43
N LYS A 196 5.14 -13.15 -19.09
CA LYS A 196 5.33 -11.93 -18.29
C LYS A 196 6.71 -11.30 -18.47
N LEU A 197 7.76 -12.13 -18.59
CA LEU A 197 9.12 -11.66 -18.85
C LEU A 197 9.20 -10.91 -20.18
N ARG A 198 8.59 -11.46 -21.23
CA ARG A 198 8.52 -10.83 -22.55
C ARG A 198 7.69 -9.55 -22.54
N SER A 199 6.53 -9.53 -21.88
CA SER A 199 5.72 -8.31 -21.79
C SER A 199 6.43 -7.17 -21.05
N GLN A 200 7.34 -7.50 -20.13
CA GLN A 200 8.15 -6.54 -19.40
C GLN A 200 9.44 -6.13 -20.15
N ASN A 201 9.74 -6.74 -21.31
CA ASN A 201 11.01 -6.59 -22.03
C ASN A 201 12.25 -6.84 -21.15
N SER A 202 12.16 -7.78 -20.21
CA SER A 202 13.22 -8.11 -19.26
C SER A 202 14.05 -9.32 -19.71
N LEU A 203 15.31 -9.39 -19.25
CA LEU A 203 16.17 -10.56 -19.38
C LEU A 203 16.19 -11.37 -18.07
N CYS A 204 16.42 -12.68 -18.16
CA CYS A 204 16.48 -13.57 -16.99
C CYS A 204 17.84 -14.27 -16.90
N LYS A 205 18.50 -14.13 -15.74
CA LYS A 205 19.78 -14.81 -15.45
C LYS A 205 19.61 -16.15 -14.72
N LYS A 206 18.53 -16.31 -13.95
CA LYS A 206 18.33 -17.48 -13.08
C LYS A 206 16.84 -17.83 -12.99
N ILE A 207 16.54 -19.12 -13.19
CA ILE A 207 15.21 -19.69 -12.94
C ILE A 207 15.27 -20.49 -11.64
N ARG A 208 14.27 -20.33 -10.78
CA ARG A 208 14.12 -21.09 -9.53
C ARG A 208 12.75 -21.76 -9.51
N VAL A 209 12.74 -23.07 -9.29
CA VAL A 209 11.51 -23.83 -9.01
C VAL A 209 11.47 -24.14 -7.52
N SER A 210 10.35 -23.84 -6.87
CA SER A 210 10.13 -24.16 -5.45
C SER A 210 8.84 -24.97 -5.33
N ILE A 211 8.94 -26.10 -4.63
CA ILE A 211 7.82 -26.97 -4.29
C ILE A 211 7.72 -26.96 -2.76
N ARG A 212 6.53 -26.74 -2.23
CA ARG A 212 6.22 -26.70 -0.80
C ARG A 212 5.08 -27.65 -0.50
#